data_AF-A0A2V9VML2-F1
#
_entry.id   AF-A0A2V9VML2-F1
#
_cell.length_a   1.000
_cell.length_b   1.000
_cell.length_c   1.000
_cell.angle_alpha   90.00
_cell.angle_beta   90.00
_cell.angle_gamma   90.00
#
_symmetry.space_group_name_H-M   'P 1'
#
loop_
_entity.id
_entity.type
_entity.pdbx_description
1 polymer ?
#
loop_
_entity_poly.entity_id
_entity_poly.type
_entity_poly.pdbx_seq_one_letter_code
_entity_poly.pdbx_strand_id
1 'polypeptide(L)'
;MEVRRQIDVSGIVQGVGFRPYVYRLAIERHLAGSVANSAAGVTIEIEGPVEEVEEFVTRLPLGAPPLSQITQVWVRDLPCSGDQEFRILASQRGAQVRTLISPDVAVCPDCLREMMDPRDRRFHYPFINCTNCGPRFTIVRDIPYDRPYTSMAAFQMCPACQAEYDDPMNRRFHAQPNACWECGPQLELWDRQGQKLHVKNPIAEAAAGLEAGLVVAVKGKGMGGFHLAVDATNPGAVALLRQRKRRVEKPFAVMLPNLEAVRTVCEVNGAAARALSLVQSPVVLLPKLRSTAIAMGVAPRNRDLGVFLPYTPLHHLLFEEGGFVALVMTSGNLSEEPIAIDNEEAVERLAGLADCFLVHNRAILRRCDDSVVRIVGNQVRQLRRSRGFVPVPVFLKEDIPTILAVGGELKNTVCLTQGKHAFLSQHVGDLENVESYDFFEEAIHHLERILEIQPSIIAYDLHPGYFSSKWALAQKNVQLVGVQHHHAHIASWTEKYGAAKSSLLTTVTFSAPRTWTTSPCPEASGRFANRGAWLADFSIITSDASFLHGRSRLYKT
;
A
#
# COMPACT_ATOMS: atom_id res chain seq x y z
N MET A 1 -37.91 15.55 -24.53
CA MET A 1 -38.06 14.08 -24.50
C MET A 1 -37.37 13.59 -23.24
N GLU A 2 -38.03 12.72 -22.49
CA GLU A 2 -37.41 12.05 -21.34
C GLU A 2 -36.84 10.71 -21.78
N VAL A 3 -35.69 10.36 -21.21
CA VAL A 3 -35.03 9.08 -21.42
C VAL A 3 -34.59 8.53 -20.07
N ARG A 4 -34.62 7.20 -19.97
CA ARG A 4 -34.06 6.49 -18.84
C ARG A 4 -32.88 5.65 -19.31
N ARG A 5 -31.77 5.72 -18.58
CA ARG A 5 -30.56 4.94 -18.85
C ARG A 5 -30.10 4.19 -17.61
N GLN A 6 -29.72 2.93 -17.81
CA GLN A 6 -28.92 2.17 -16.88
C GLN A 6 -27.45 2.31 -17.25
N ILE A 7 -26.64 2.69 -16.28
CA ILE A 7 -25.19 2.85 -16.39
C ILE A 7 -24.54 1.88 -15.40
N ASP A 8 -23.85 0.87 -15.91
CA ASP A 8 -23.06 -0.05 -15.10
C ASP A 8 -21.58 0.36 -15.15
N VAL A 9 -21.04 0.72 -13.99
CA VAL A 9 -19.66 1.17 -13.83
C VAL A 9 -18.86 0.09 -13.11
N SER A 10 -17.75 -0.33 -13.72
CA SER A 10 -16.80 -1.29 -13.13
C SER A 10 -15.48 -0.63 -12.76
N GLY A 11 -14.76 -1.24 -11.82
CA GLY A 11 -13.44 -0.80 -11.36
C GLY A 11 -13.38 -0.55 -9.85
N ILE A 12 -12.48 0.34 -9.42
CA ILE A 12 -12.42 0.78 -8.02
C ILE A 12 -13.50 1.85 -7.83
N VAL A 13 -14.74 1.43 -7.60
CA VAL A 13 -15.90 2.33 -7.44
C VAL A 13 -16.67 2.10 -6.15
N GLN A 14 -16.21 1.18 -5.31
CA GLN A 14 -16.78 0.91 -3.99
C GLN A 14 -15.84 1.36 -2.87
N GLY A 15 -16.40 1.84 -1.74
CA GLY A 15 -15.59 2.30 -0.60
C GLY A 15 -14.76 3.59 -0.85
N VAL A 16 -15.01 4.26 -1.97
CA VAL A 16 -14.26 5.45 -2.45
C VAL A 16 -15.14 6.70 -2.62
N GLY A 17 -16.34 6.71 -2.04
CA GLY A 17 -17.26 7.85 -2.15
C GLY A 17 -17.96 7.99 -3.52
N PHE A 18 -18.01 6.93 -4.33
CA PHE A 18 -18.63 6.98 -5.67
C PHE A 18 -20.15 7.19 -5.62
N ARG A 19 -20.87 6.46 -4.74
CA ARG A 19 -22.32 6.62 -4.55
C ARG A 19 -22.74 8.06 -4.16
N PRO A 20 -22.13 8.73 -3.16
CA PRO A 20 -22.46 10.12 -2.87
C PRO A 20 -22.03 11.09 -3.99
N TYR A 21 -21.00 10.77 -4.77
CA TYR A 21 -20.69 11.55 -5.97
C TYR A 21 -21.81 11.44 -7.02
N VAL A 22 -22.25 10.22 -7.34
CA VAL A 22 -23.37 9.94 -8.25
C VAL A 22 -24.65 10.62 -7.78
N TYR A 23 -24.96 10.52 -6.48
CA TYR A 23 -26.12 11.16 -5.87
C TYR A 23 -26.09 12.68 -6.05
N ARG A 24 -24.98 13.34 -5.68
CA ARG A 24 -24.84 14.80 -5.84
C ARG A 24 -24.94 15.22 -7.30
N LEU A 25 -24.29 14.49 -8.21
CA LEU A 25 -24.34 14.77 -9.63
C LEU A 25 -25.78 14.62 -10.19
N ALA A 26 -26.55 13.63 -9.72
CA ALA A 26 -27.93 13.47 -10.15
C ALA A 26 -28.83 14.60 -9.64
N ILE A 27 -28.67 14.99 -8.36
CA ILE A 27 -29.45 16.07 -7.74
C ILE A 27 -29.12 17.44 -8.36
N GLU A 28 -27.84 17.75 -8.59
CA GLU A 28 -27.39 18.98 -9.26
C GLU A 28 -28.00 19.16 -10.65
N ARG A 29 -28.43 18.06 -11.27
CA ARG A 29 -28.97 17.99 -12.64
C ARG A 29 -30.45 17.69 -12.70
N HIS A 30 -31.12 17.66 -11.54
CA HIS A 30 -32.55 17.39 -11.44
C HIS A 30 -32.97 16.07 -12.12
N LEU A 31 -32.12 15.04 -12.03
CA LEU A 31 -32.39 13.70 -12.55
C LEU A 31 -33.00 12.82 -11.47
N ALA A 32 -33.96 11.97 -11.86
CA ALA A 32 -34.53 10.94 -10.99
C ALA A 32 -33.85 9.58 -11.23
N GLY A 33 -34.05 8.63 -10.31
CA GLY A 33 -33.57 7.26 -10.48
C GLY A 33 -32.87 6.70 -9.24
N SER A 34 -31.81 5.91 -9.44
CA SER A 34 -31.14 5.26 -8.32
C SER A 34 -29.68 4.92 -8.53
N VAL A 35 -28.97 4.68 -7.42
CA VAL A 35 -27.63 4.11 -7.44
C VAL A 35 -27.52 2.97 -6.43
N ALA A 36 -26.98 1.83 -6.87
CA ALA A 36 -26.76 0.66 -6.05
C ALA A 36 -25.35 0.09 -6.25
N ASN A 37 -24.74 -0.41 -5.17
CA ASN A 37 -23.58 -1.29 -5.31
C ASN A 37 -24.06 -2.64 -5.83
N SER A 38 -23.37 -3.17 -6.83
CA SER A 38 -23.55 -4.53 -7.35
C SER A 38 -22.26 -5.32 -7.21
N ALA A 39 -22.31 -6.63 -7.44
CA ALA A 39 -21.13 -7.48 -7.36
C ALA A 39 -20.08 -7.15 -8.43
N ALA A 40 -20.45 -6.47 -9.52
CA ALA A 40 -19.55 -6.06 -10.60
C ALA A 40 -19.02 -4.61 -10.47
N GLY A 41 -19.53 -3.83 -9.51
CA GLY A 41 -19.20 -2.42 -9.35
C GLY A 41 -20.38 -1.60 -8.85
N VAL A 42 -20.82 -0.61 -9.63
CA VAL A 42 -21.96 0.26 -9.30
C VAL A 42 -22.93 0.30 -10.47
N THR A 43 -24.21 0.06 -10.19
CA THR A 43 -25.29 0.22 -11.16
C THR A 43 -26.02 1.52 -10.84
N ILE A 44 -26.19 2.36 -11.86
CA ILE A 44 -26.85 3.66 -11.77
C ILE A 44 -28.01 3.64 -12.76
N GLU A 45 -29.18 4.08 -12.31
CA GLU A 45 -30.31 4.35 -13.19
C GLU A 45 -30.61 5.84 -13.10
N ILE A 46 -30.68 6.51 -14.24
CA ILE A 46 -31.05 7.92 -14.32
C ILE A 46 -32.18 8.10 -15.32
N GLU A 47 -33.12 8.96 -14.98
CA GLU A 47 -34.27 9.34 -15.80
C GLU A 47 -34.42 10.86 -15.78
N GLY A 48 -34.67 11.44 -16.96
CA GLY A 48 -34.89 12.87 -17.11
C GLY A 48 -34.72 13.35 -18.57
N PRO A 49 -34.58 14.66 -18.77
CA PRO A 49 -34.36 15.24 -20.10
C PRO A 49 -33.11 14.65 -20.77
N VAL A 50 -33.18 14.34 -22.06
CA VAL A 50 -32.07 13.76 -22.85
C VAL A 50 -30.75 14.51 -22.64
N GLU A 51 -30.79 15.84 -22.68
CA GLU A 51 -29.60 16.70 -22.56
C GLU A 51 -28.91 16.52 -21.20
N GLU A 52 -29.69 16.45 -20.11
CA GLU A 52 -29.16 16.27 -18.76
C GLU A 52 -28.62 14.86 -18.53
N VAL A 53 -29.28 13.85 -19.09
CA VAL A 53 -28.82 12.46 -19.04
C VAL A 53 -27.51 12.27 -19.80
N GLU A 54 -27.35 12.90 -20.97
CA GLU A 54 -26.11 12.84 -21.75
C GLU A 54 -24.96 13.58 -21.07
N GLU A 55 -25.22 14.75 -20.51
CA GLU A 55 -24.23 15.50 -19.75
C GLU A 55 -23.85 14.75 -18.45
N PHE A 56 -24.77 14.07 -17.78
CA PHE A 56 -24.47 13.20 -16.64
C PHE A 56 -23.50 12.09 -17.04
N VAL A 57 -23.78 11.36 -18.13
CA VAL A 57 -22.91 10.29 -18.63
C VAL A 57 -21.52 10.82 -18.98
N THR A 58 -21.45 12.03 -19.56
CA THR A 58 -20.19 12.69 -19.93
C THR A 58 -19.39 13.13 -18.70
N ARG A 59 -20.06 13.64 -17.66
CA ARG A 59 -19.41 14.11 -16.43
C ARG A 59 -19.02 13.00 -15.47
N LEU A 60 -19.75 11.89 -15.47
CA LEU A 60 -19.54 10.79 -14.53
C LEU A 60 -18.06 10.38 -14.41
N PRO A 61 -17.28 10.21 -15.50
CA PRO A 61 -15.86 9.88 -15.40
C PRO A 61 -14.96 11.07 -15.03
N LEU A 62 -15.34 12.30 -15.40
CA LEU A 62 -14.52 13.51 -15.24
C LEU A 62 -14.49 14.03 -13.79
N GLY A 63 -15.62 13.94 -13.08
CA GLY A 63 -15.74 14.36 -11.68
C GLY A 63 -15.53 13.22 -10.67
N ALA A 64 -15.11 12.05 -11.12
CA ALA A 64 -15.03 10.85 -10.29
C ALA A 64 -14.13 11.08 -9.05
N PRO A 65 -14.48 10.52 -7.87
CA PRO A 65 -13.69 10.68 -6.65
C PRO A 65 -12.20 10.32 -6.86
N PRO A 66 -11.27 10.94 -6.10
CA PRO A 66 -9.83 10.82 -6.36
C PRO A 66 -9.27 9.40 -6.17
N LEU A 67 -9.98 8.56 -5.42
CA LEU A 67 -9.61 7.15 -5.21
C LEU A 67 -10.32 6.21 -6.16
N SER A 68 -11.26 6.71 -6.95
CA SER A 68 -11.99 5.88 -7.90
C SER A 68 -11.19 5.68 -9.17
N GLN A 69 -11.27 4.48 -9.71
CA GLN A 69 -10.67 4.14 -10.99
C GLN A 69 -11.71 3.38 -11.79
N ILE A 70 -12.35 4.09 -12.72
CA ILE A 70 -13.33 3.50 -13.63
C ILE A 70 -12.57 2.74 -14.71
N THR A 71 -12.87 1.45 -14.85
CA THR A 71 -12.27 0.59 -15.88
C THR A 71 -13.17 0.47 -17.10
N GLN A 72 -14.49 0.35 -16.89
CA GLN A 72 -15.48 0.29 -17.96
C GLN A 72 -16.79 0.94 -17.51
N VAL A 73 -17.48 1.55 -18.47
CA VAL A 73 -18.83 2.09 -18.32
C VAL A 73 -19.69 1.49 -19.42
N TRP A 74 -20.78 0.84 -19.03
CA TRP A 74 -21.77 0.29 -19.95
C TRP A 74 -23.05 1.11 -19.81
N VAL A 75 -23.59 1.58 -20.93
CA VAL A 75 -24.80 2.38 -20.95
C VAL A 75 -25.86 1.66 -21.76
N ARG A 76 -27.06 1.53 -21.22
CA ARG A 76 -28.22 0.88 -21.86
C ARG A 76 -29.45 1.73 -21.65
N ASP A 77 -30.25 1.89 -22.71
CA ASP A 77 -31.53 2.59 -22.60
C ASP A 77 -32.58 1.66 -21.97
N LEU A 78 -33.41 2.23 -21.09
CA LEU A 78 -34.51 1.55 -20.41
C LEU A 78 -35.83 2.30 -20.67
N PRO A 79 -36.99 1.61 -20.54
CA PRO A 79 -38.28 2.29 -20.52
C PRO A 79 -38.39 3.22 -19.31
N CYS A 80 -38.91 4.43 -19.53
CA CYS A 80 -39.16 5.41 -18.47
C CYS A 80 -40.09 4.83 -17.40
N SER A 81 -39.71 5.04 -16.15
CA SER A 81 -40.36 4.59 -14.91
C SER A 81 -41.35 5.64 -14.38
N GLY A 82 -41.10 6.91 -14.67
CA GLY A 82 -41.80 8.06 -14.08
C GLY A 82 -41.32 8.39 -12.67
N ASP A 83 -40.13 7.91 -12.28
CA ASP A 83 -39.54 8.20 -10.98
C ASP A 83 -39.34 9.71 -10.80
N GLN A 84 -39.64 10.23 -9.60
CA GLN A 84 -39.58 11.66 -9.29
C GLN A 84 -38.37 12.04 -8.41
N GLU A 85 -37.66 11.04 -7.88
CA GLU A 85 -36.57 11.24 -6.93
C GLU A 85 -35.38 10.36 -7.28
N PHE A 86 -34.18 10.81 -6.91
CA PHE A 86 -32.98 10.00 -6.98
C PHE A 86 -32.69 9.36 -5.62
N ARG A 87 -32.48 8.04 -5.58
CA ARG A 87 -32.32 7.27 -4.33
C ARG A 87 -31.06 6.40 -4.31
N ILE A 88 -30.40 6.33 -3.16
CA ILE A 88 -29.30 5.38 -2.94
C ILE A 88 -29.91 4.08 -2.40
N LEU A 89 -29.89 3.03 -3.21
CA LEU A 89 -30.48 1.73 -2.85
C LEU A 89 -29.49 0.87 -2.04
N ALA A 90 -30.05 -0.05 -1.26
CA ALA A 90 -29.28 -1.05 -0.54
C ALA A 90 -28.45 -1.91 -1.52
N SER A 91 -27.30 -2.38 -1.06
CA SER A 91 -26.38 -3.17 -1.90
C SER A 91 -27.00 -4.52 -2.25
N GLN A 92 -26.97 -4.89 -3.53
CA GLN A 92 -27.46 -6.19 -3.97
C GLN A 92 -26.33 -7.23 -3.88
N ARG A 93 -26.54 -8.33 -3.14
CA ARG A 93 -25.61 -9.47 -3.11
C ARG A 93 -25.76 -10.30 -4.39
N GLY A 94 -24.84 -10.14 -5.33
CA GLY A 94 -24.69 -11.03 -6.49
C GLY A 94 -23.76 -12.22 -6.19
N ALA A 95 -23.79 -13.25 -7.04
CA ALA A 95 -23.14 -14.54 -6.81
C ALA A 95 -21.61 -14.58 -6.96
N GLN A 96 -20.96 -13.52 -7.45
CA GLN A 96 -19.49 -13.40 -7.52
C GLN A 96 -19.05 -11.95 -7.31
N VAL A 97 -18.43 -11.66 -6.17
CA VAL A 97 -17.96 -10.30 -5.83
C VAL A 97 -16.67 -9.99 -6.62
N ARG A 98 -16.76 -9.13 -7.63
CA ARG A 98 -15.63 -8.66 -8.46
C ARG A 98 -15.11 -7.29 -8.01
N THR A 99 -15.48 -6.83 -6.82
CA THR A 99 -15.27 -5.44 -6.41
C THR A 99 -13.86 -5.24 -5.86
N LEU A 100 -13.11 -4.33 -6.47
CA LEU A 100 -11.74 -4.03 -6.09
C LEU A 100 -11.70 -3.26 -4.76
N ILE A 101 -10.92 -3.77 -3.79
CA ILE A 101 -10.65 -3.06 -2.54
C ILE A 101 -9.71 -1.89 -2.82
N SER A 102 -10.05 -0.70 -2.32
CA SER A 102 -9.20 0.48 -2.43
C SER A 102 -7.93 0.34 -1.58
N PRO A 103 -6.77 0.83 -2.05
CA PRO A 103 -5.55 0.83 -1.25
C PRO A 103 -5.63 1.79 -0.07
N ASP A 104 -4.76 1.63 0.93
CA ASP A 104 -4.58 2.63 1.99
C ASP A 104 -3.97 3.91 1.43
N VAL A 105 -4.55 5.07 1.77
CA VAL A 105 -4.07 6.36 1.25
C VAL A 105 -3.89 7.40 2.35
N ALA A 106 -3.04 8.37 2.06
CA ALA A 106 -2.74 9.50 2.94
C ALA A 106 -3.99 10.33 3.27
N VAL A 107 -3.95 11.04 4.39
CA VAL A 107 -5.01 11.99 4.77
C VAL A 107 -5.20 13.06 3.69
N CYS A 108 -6.45 13.33 3.33
CA CYS A 108 -6.77 14.37 2.35
C CYS A 108 -6.61 15.79 2.96
N PRO A 109 -6.36 16.81 2.13
CA PRO A 109 -6.19 18.19 2.60
C PRO A 109 -7.35 18.72 3.43
N ASP A 110 -8.58 18.34 3.09
CA ASP A 110 -9.77 18.76 3.84
C ASP A 110 -9.82 18.17 5.25
N CYS A 111 -9.51 16.88 5.41
CA CYS A 111 -9.43 16.29 6.76
C CYS A 111 -8.28 16.87 7.55
N LEU A 112 -7.16 17.20 6.89
CA LEU A 112 -6.07 17.90 7.56
C LEU A 112 -6.52 19.28 8.06
N ARG A 113 -7.26 20.05 7.24
CA ARG A 113 -7.84 21.33 7.62
C ARG A 113 -8.82 21.22 8.79
N GLU A 114 -9.71 20.23 8.78
CA GLU A 114 -10.63 19.96 9.90
C GLU A 114 -9.87 19.58 11.19
N MET A 115 -8.82 18.77 11.08
CA MET A 115 -7.99 18.38 12.22
C MET A 115 -7.26 19.58 12.85
N MET A 116 -6.93 20.60 12.05
CA MET A 116 -6.23 21.80 12.52
C MET A 116 -7.17 22.97 12.89
N ASP A 117 -8.50 22.85 12.72
CA ASP A 117 -9.45 23.91 13.10
C ASP A 117 -9.93 23.69 14.55
N PRO A 118 -9.64 24.60 15.50
CA PRO A 118 -10.08 24.48 16.90
C PRO A 118 -11.60 24.43 17.10
N ARG A 119 -12.38 24.83 16.09
CA ARG A 119 -13.86 24.80 16.13
C ARG A 119 -14.43 23.47 15.62
N ASP A 120 -13.62 22.65 14.96
CA ASP A 120 -14.08 21.35 14.49
C ASP A 120 -14.11 20.34 15.65
N ARG A 121 -15.14 19.49 15.67
CA ARG A 121 -15.28 18.41 16.67
C ARG A 121 -14.14 17.39 16.64
N ARG A 122 -13.37 17.36 15.55
CA ARG A 122 -12.21 16.49 15.34
C ARG A 122 -10.89 17.27 15.39
N PHE A 123 -10.87 18.44 16.03
CA PHE A 123 -9.63 19.15 16.33
C PHE A 123 -8.62 18.20 17.00
N HIS A 124 -7.42 18.13 16.41
CA HIS A 124 -6.31 17.25 16.79
C HIS A 124 -6.64 15.76 16.89
N TYR A 125 -7.74 15.28 16.27
CA TYR A 125 -8.14 13.89 16.37
C TYR A 125 -7.24 12.98 15.50
N PRO A 126 -6.43 12.10 16.11
CA PRO A 126 -5.42 11.31 15.40
C PRO A 126 -6.07 10.25 14.50
N PHE A 127 -7.37 9.96 14.63
CA PHE A 127 -8.07 8.98 13.79
C PHE A 127 -8.95 9.56 12.67
N ILE A 128 -8.89 10.88 12.42
CA ILE A 128 -9.69 11.53 11.36
C ILE A 128 -9.48 10.89 9.97
N ASN A 129 -10.58 10.70 9.25
CA ASN A 129 -10.63 10.25 7.86
C ASN A 129 -11.98 10.64 7.23
N CYS A 130 -12.11 10.42 5.92
CA CYS A 130 -13.35 10.51 5.16
C CYS A 130 -13.39 9.40 4.08
N THR A 131 -14.40 9.43 3.19
CA THR A 131 -14.50 8.46 2.08
C THR A 131 -13.30 8.51 1.13
N ASN A 132 -12.60 9.65 1.07
CA ASN A 132 -11.51 9.91 0.12
C ASN A 132 -10.12 9.72 0.71
N CYS A 133 -9.98 9.30 1.98
CA CYS A 133 -8.68 9.11 2.62
C CYS A 133 -8.68 8.06 3.73
N GLY A 134 -7.47 7.75 4.22
CA GLY A 134 -7.25 6.90 5.38
C GLY A 134 -7.13 5.41 5.04
N PRO A 135 -7.18 4.55 6.06
CA PRO A 135 -6.93 3.13 5.89
C PRO A 135 -8.10 2.43 5.20
N ARG A 136 -7.77 1.41 4.42
CA ARG A 136 -8.68 0.52 3.69
C ARG A 136 -8.13 -0.89 3.85
N PHE A 137 -7.33 -1.38 2.90
CA PHE A 137 -6.77 -2.74 2.87
C PHE A 137 -6.26 -3.25 4.24
N THR A 138 -5.50 -2.42 4.95
CA THR A 138 -4.92 -2.78 6.26
C THR A 138 -5.90 -3.00 7.40
N ILE A 139 -7.15 -2.53 7.27
CA ILE A 139 -8.21 -2.67 8.27
C ILE A 139 -9.36 -3.57 7.81
N VAL A 140 -9.33 -4.07 6.57
CA VAL A 140 -10.35 -5.01 6.08
C VAL A 140 -10.08 -6.41 6.59
N ARG A 141 -11.08 -6.99 7.25
CA ARG A 141 -11.07 -8.40 7.65
C ARG A 141 -11.55 -9.27 6.50
N ASP A 142 -12.67 -8.85 5.90
CA ASP A 142 -13.40 -9.59 4.86
C ASP A 142 -14.20 -8.65 3.95
N ILE A 143 -14.73 -9.21 2.87
CA ILE A 143 -15.65 -8.54 1.94
C ILE A 143 -17.10 -9.00 2.19
N PRO A 144 -18.12 -8.18 1.87
CA PRO A 144 -18.07 -6.84 1.28
C PRO A 144 -17.46 -5.78 2.22
N TYR A 145 -16.88 -4.71 1.66
CA TYR A 145 -16.27 -3.63 2.44
C TYR A 145 -17.31 -2.86 3.25
N ASP A 146 -17.49 -3.27 4.50
CA ASP A 146 -18.46 -2.70 5.42
C ASP A 146 -17.91 -2.71 6.86
N ARG A 147 -18.37 -1.77 7.70
CA ARG A 147 -17.79 -1.55 9.05
C ARG A 147 -17.67 -2.84 9.89
N PRO A 148 -18.66 -3.76 9.94
CA PRO A 148 -18.56 -5.01 10.71
C PRO A 148 -17.43 -5.95 10.27
N TYR A 149 -17.02 -5.86 9.01
CA TYR A 149 -15.92 -6.64 8.43
C TYR A 149 -14.60 -5.87 8.43
N THR A 150 -14.45 -4.88 9.32
CA THR A 150 -13.21 -4.13 9.51
C THR A 150 -12.77 -4.11 10.96
N SER A 151 -11.56 -3.63 11.26
CA SER A 151 -11.15 -3.37 12.64
C SER A 151 -11.94 -2.25 13.33
N MET A 152 -12.82 -1.54 12.61
CA MET A 152 -13.74 -0.55 13.17
C MET A 152 -15.01 -1.16 13.76
N ALA A 153 -15.23 -2.47 13.60
CA ALA A 153 -16.38 -3.19 14.15
C ALA A 153 -16.48 -3.08 15.69
N ALA A 154 -15.35 -2.96 16.38
CA ALA A 154 -15.30 -2.80 17.83
C ALA A 154 -15.73 -1.39 18.32
N PHE A 155 -15.91 -0.43 17.41
CA PHE A 155 -16.17 0.97 17.73
C PHE A 155 -17.56 1.37 17.23
N GLN A 156 -18.55 1.38 18.12
CA GLN A 156 -19.92 1.78 17.78
C GLN A 156 -19.98 3.29 17.54
N MET A 157 -20.56 3.74 16.43
CA MET A 157 -20.66 5.17 16.09
C MET A 157 -21.55 5.91 17.09
N CYS A 158 -21.09 7.07 17.58
CA CYS A 158 -21.94 7.98 18.35
C CYS A 158 -23.00 8.64 17.44
N PRO A 159 -24.09 9.23 17.99
CA PRO A 159 -25.16 9.82 17.20
C PRO A 159 -24.68 10.85 16.17
N ALA A 160 -23.69 11.68 16.52
CA ALA A 160 -23.13 12.66 15.59
C ALA A 160 -22.36 12.02 14.42
N CYS A 161 -21.62 10.93 14.66
CA CYS A 161 -20.95 10.19 13.59
C CYS A 161 -21.94 9.41 12.72
N GLN A 162 -23.03 8.90 13.31
CA GLN A 162 -24.09 8.20 12.60
C GLN A 162 -24.84 9.17 11.66
N ALA A 163 -25.18 10.37 12.14
CA ALA A 163 -25.82 11.39 11.32
C ALA A 163 -24.99 11.76 10.07
N GLU A 164 -23.67 11.93 10.22
CA GLU A 164 -22.78 12.15 9.07
C GLU A 164 -22.62 10.92 8.16
N TYR A 165 -22.76 9.72 8.70
CA TYR A 165 -22.65 8.47 7.95
C TYR A 165 -23.89 8.25 7.06
N ASP A 166 -25.06 8.66 7.55
CA ASP A 166 -26.35 8.50 6.87
C ASP A 166 -26.72 9.67 5.94
N ASP A 167 -26.10 10.85 6.11
CA ASP A 167 -26.34 12.03 5.27
C ASP A 167 -25.60 11.96 3.92
N PRO A 168 -26.29 11.81 2.77
CA PRO A 168 -25.67 11.71 1.44
C PRO A 168 -24.90 12.96 0.99
N MET A 169 -25.21 14.12 1.57
CA MET A 169 -24.52 15.39 1.30
C MET A 169 -23.25 15.55 2.13
N ASN A 170 -23.08 14.74 3.18
CA ASN A 170 -21.90 14.76 3.99
C ASN A 170 -20.74 14.02 3.32
N ARG A 171 -19.54 14.58 3.44
CA ARG A 171 -18.31 13.94 2.94
C ARG A 171 -17.94 12.61 3.64
N ARG A 172 -18.60 12.32 4.76
CA ARG A 172 -18.46 11.07 5.52
C ARG A 172 -19.61 10.11 5.30
N PHE A 173 -20.47 10.37 4.32
CA PHE A 173 -21.52 9.45 3.90
C PHE A 173 -20.94 8.07 3.59
N HIS A 174 -21.40 7.04 4.29
CA HIS A 174 -20.90 5.68 4.19
C HIS A 174 -19.37 5.55 4.34
N ALA A 175 -18.72 6.47 5.07
CA ALA A 175 -17.32 6.32 5.43
C ALA A 175 -17.20 5.23 6.51
N GLN A 176 -16.91 4.01 6.08
CA GLN A 176 -16.81 2.84 6.98
C GLN A 176 -15.90 3.07 8.21
N PRO A 177 -14.75 3.77 8.11
CA PRO A 177 -13.92 4.07 9.26
C PRO A 177 -14.22 5.40 9.95
N ASN A 178 -15.43 5.97 9.80
CA ASN A 178 -15.83 7.21 10.48
C ASN A 178 -15.77 7.05 12.00
N ALA A 179 -15.20 8.06 12.67
CA ALA A 179 -15.10 8.14 14.12
C ALA A 179 -14.77 9.58 14.57
N CYS A 180 -14.89 9.82 15.88
CA CYS A 180 -14.47 11.03 16.59
C CYS A 180 -13.89 10.66 17.97
N TRP A 181 -13.55 11.68 18.78
CA TRP A 181 -13.05 11.51 20.15
C TRP A 181 -13.97 10.70 21.08
N GLU A 182 -15.29 10.71 20.84
CA GLU A 182 -16.26 10.01 21.70
C GLU A 182 -16.36 8.51 21.40
N CYS A 183 -16.37 8.13 20.14
CA CYS A 183 -16.68 6.76 19.71
C CYS A 183 -15.47 5.99 19.14
N GLY A 184 -14.38 6.70 18.90
CA GLY A 184 -13.28 6.20 18.10
C GLY A 184 -12.12 5.60 18.88
N PRO A 185 -11.09 5.18 18.14
CA PRO A 185 -9.86 4.71 18.75
C PRO A 185 -9.15 5.80 19.55
N GLN A 186 -8.39 5.38 20.55
CA GLN A 186 -7.62 6.25 21.45
C GLN A 186 -6.13 5.92 21.34
N LEU A 187 -5.29 6.93 21.54
CA LEU A 187 -3.84 6.76 21.66
C LEU A 187 -3.46 6.48 23.09
N GLU A 188 -2.43 5.67 23.26
CA GLU A 188 -1.80 5.41 24.55
C GLU A 188 -0.29 5.44 24.38
N LEU A 189 0.41 5.85 25.43
CA LEU A 189 1.86 5.72 25.50
C LEU A 189 2.18 4.63 26.50
N TRP A 190 2.95 3.64 26.07
CA TRP A 190 3.43 2.56 26.93
C TRP A 190 4.94 2.67 27.12
N ASP A 191 5.42 2.25 28.28
CA ASP A 191 6.84 2.13 28.56
C ASP A 191 7.47 0.91 27.85
N ARG A 192 8.76 0.71 28.10
CA ARG A 192 9.53 -0.40 27.53
C ARG A 192 9.01 -1.79 27.94
N GLN A 193 8.32 -1.89 29.07
CA GLN A 193 7.74 -3.12 29.61
C GLN A 193 6.30 -3.33 29.12
N GLY A 194 5.76 -2.43 28.31
CA GLY A 194 4.37 -2.48 27.84
C GLY A 194 3.36 -1.96 28.85
N GLN A 195 3.79 -1.27 29.91
CA GLN A 195 2.87 -0.67 30.88
C GLN A 195 2.42 0.71 30.39
N LYS A 196 1.12 0.97 30.50
CA LYS A 196 0.52 2.25 30.11
C LYS A 196 1.02 3.38 31.02
N LEU A 197 1.61 4.40 30.41
CA LEU A 197 1.98 5.64 31.07
C LEU A 197 0.76 6.54 31.21
N HIS A 198 0.54 7.06 32.42
CA HIS A 198 -0.54 7.98 32.72
C HIS A 198 -0.13 9.41 32.34
N VAL A 199 -0.30 9.74 31.06
CA VAL A 199 0.02 11.07 30.50
C VAL A 199 -1.22 11.74 29.92
N LYS A 200 -1.28 13.08 29.99
CA LYS A 200 -2.42 13.85 29.46
C LYS A 200 -2.46 13.84 27.93
N ASN A 201 -1.30 14.02 27.30
CA ASN A 201 -1.15 14.01 25.85
C ASN A 201 -0.05 13.01 25.46
N PRO A 202 -0.41 11.78 25.05
CA PRO A 202 0.55 10.77 24.59
C PRO A 202 1.44 11.23 23.43
N ILE A 203 0.94 12.12 22.57
CA ILE A 203 1.68 12.62 21.40
C ILE A 203 2.78 13.58 21.84
N ALA A 204 2.46 14.54 22.71
CA ALA A 204 3.43 15.49 23.24
C ALA A 204 4.55 14.79 24.03
N GLU A 205 4.21 13.79 24.84
CA GLU A 205 5.22 13.01 25.58
C GLU A 205 6.10 12.17 24.64
N ALA A 206 5.52 11.57 23.59
CA ALA A 206 6.28 10.88 22.57
C ALA A 206 7.21 11.83 21.79
N ALA A 207 6.75 13.05 21.48
CA ALA A 207 7.56 14.09 20.86
C ALA A 207 8.72 14.51 21.78
N ALA A 208 8.46 14.78 23.06
CA ALA A 208 9.50 15.09 24.04
C ALA A 208 10.55 13.96 24.16
N GLY A 209 10.11 12.70 24.09
CA GLY A 209 11.03 11.55 24.05
C GLY A 209 11.92 11.54 22.81
N LEU A 210 11.36 11.83 21.63
CA LEU A 210 12.13 11.95 20.38
C LEU A 210 13.13 13.11 20.43
N GLU A 211 12.75 14.26 20.98
CA GLU A 211 13.64 15.41 21.19
C GLU A 211 14.79 15.06 22.14
N ALA A 212 14.52 14.29 23.19
CA ALA A 212 15.53 13.77 24.11
C ALA A 212 16.47 12.71 23.47
N GLY A 213 16.23 12.34 22.20
CA GLY A 213 17.03 11.36 21.46
C GLY A 213 16.68 9.90 21.75
N LEU A 214 15.50 9.64 22.32
CA LEU A 214 14.99 8.29 22.55
C LEU A 214 14.44 7.67 21.25
N VAL A 215 14.37 6.34 21.22
CA VAL A 215 13.75 5.59 20.12
C VAL A 215 12.29 5.32 20.47
N VAL A 216 11.36 5.86 19.69
CA VAL A 216 9.92 5.68 19.93
C VAL A 216 9.32 4.72 18.90
N ALA A 217 8.65 3.67 19.35
CA ALA A 217 7.86 2.81 18.47
C ALA A 217 6.47 3.42 18.26
N VAL A 218 6.17 3.87 17.04
CA VAL A 218 4.89 4.50 16.68
C VAL A 218 4.04 3.50 15.92
N LYS A 219 2.88 3.12 16.48
CA LYS A 219 1.91 2.30 15.76
C LYS A 219 1.32 3.13 14.62
N GLY A 220 1.60 2.73 13.38
CA GLY A 220 1.07 3.38 12.20
C GLY A 220 -0.44 3.31 12.23
N LYS A 221 -1.10 4.46 12.39
CA LYS A 221 -2.56 4.64 12.55
C LYS A 221 -3.38 3.84 11.54
N GLY A 222 -3.57 2.55 11.80
CA GLY A 222 -4.10 1.58 10.83
C GLY A 222 -3.36 1.54 9.50
N MET A 223 -2.06 1.85 9.40
CA MET A 223 -1.33 1.84 8.12
C MET A 223 -0.12 0.92 8.20
N GLY A 224 -0.39 -0.38 8.15
CA GLY A 224 0.60 -1.38 7.76
C GLY A 224 1.53 -1.92 8.85
N GLY A 225 1.67 -1.25 9.99
CA GLY A 225 2.40 -1.77 11.17
C GLY A 225 3.05 -0.68 12.01
N PHE A 226 4.02 -1.06 12.84
CA PHE A 226 4.81 -0.16 13.68
C PHE A 226 5.99 0.49 12.94
N HIS A 227 6.32 1.73 13.27
CA HIS A 227 7.58 2.37 12.89
C HIS A 227 8.46 2.60 14.11
N LEU A 228 9.77 2.45 13.98
CA LEU A 228 10.74 2.99 14.92
C LEU A 228 11.13 4.40 14.46
N ALA A 229 10.90 5.37 15.34
CA ALA A 229 11.11 6.77 15.14
C ALA A 229 12.28 7.30 15.98
N VAL A 230 13.11 8.14 15.37
CA VAL A 230 14.13 8.98 16.02
C VAL A 230 14.27 10.29 15.25
N ASP A 231 14.75 11.35 15.90
CA ASP A 231 15.15 12.57 15.20
C ASP A 231 16.28 12.27 14.18
N ALA A 232 16.01 12.56 12.91
CA ALA A 232 16.96 12.29 11.82
C ALA A 232 18.14 13.27 11.81
N THR A 233 18.05 14.37 12.55
CA THR A 233 19.11 15.38 12.68
C THR A 233 20.04 15.10 13.85
N ASN A 234 19.63 14.25 14.80
CA ASN A 234 20.43 13.86 15.97
C ASN A 234 21.30 12.63 15.66
N PRO A 235 22.65 12.77 15.53
CA PRO A 235 23.52 11.66 15.19
C PRO A 235 23.56 10.56 16.27
N GLY A 236 23.40 10.94 17.54
CA GLY A 236 23.40 10.00 18.67
C GLY A 236 22.19 9.07 18.63
N ALA A 237 21.00 9.63 18.43
CA ALA A 237 19.76 8.86 18.32
C ALA A 237 19.77 7.92 17.11
N VAL A 238 20.28 8.38 15.96
CA VAL A 238 20.41 7.54 14.75
C VAL A 238 21.41 6.40 14.96
N ALA A 239 22.55 6.67 15.62
CA ALA A 239 23.54 5.63 15.94
C ALA A 239 22.98 4.58 16.91
N LEU A 240 22.24 5.02 17.94
CA LEU A 240 21.56 4.14 18.89
C LEU A 240 20.56 3.22 18.18
N LEU A 241 19.73 3.76 17.30
CA LEU A 241 18.77 2.98 16.51
C LEU A 241 19.47 1.94 15.64
N ARG A 242 20.59 2.28 14.98
CA ARG A 242 21.37 1.32 14.19
C ARG A 242 21.93 0.18 15.03
N GLN A 243 22.51 0.52 16.18
CA GLN A 243 23.08 -0.45 17.10
C GLN A 243 22.02 -1.45 17.56
N ARG A 244 20.87 -0.96 18.04
CA ARG A 244 19.78 -1.81 18.52
C ARG A 244 19.19 -2.66 17.40
N LYS A 245 18.96 -2.09 16.20
CA LYS A 245 18.41 -2.79 15.04
C LYS A 245 19.39 -3.72 14.32
N ARG A 246 20.67 -3.73 14.74
CA ARG A 246 21.76 -4.48 14.08
C ARG A 246 21.86 -4.17 12.58
N ARG A 247 21.55 -2.93 12.20
CA ARG A 247 21.45 -2.47 10.81
C ARG A 247 22.60 -1.52 10.50
N VAL A 248 23.72 -2.07 10.03
CA VAL A 248 24.97 -1.33 9.87
C VAL A 248 24.86 -0.26 8.78
N GLU A 249 24.50 -0.62 7.55
CA GLU A 249 24.61 0.30 6.39
C GLU A 249 23.30 0.55 5.63
N LYS A 250 22.33 -0.37 5.72
CA LYS A 250 21.05 -0.26 4.98
C LYS A 250 20.39 1.10 5.32
N PRO A 251 20.16 2.00 4.33
CA PRO A 251 19.68 3.36 4.57
C PRO A 251 18.34 3.39 5.30
N PHE A 252 18.11 4.38 6.15
CA PHE A 252 16.80 4.63 6.74
C PHE A 252 15.96 5.55 5.83
N ALA A 253 14.64 5.34 5.87
CA ALA A 253 13.68 6.26 5.28
C ALA A 253 13.43 7.41 6.26
N VAL A 254 13.31 8.62 5.73
CA VAL A 254 13.13 9.85 6.49
C VAL A 254 11.83 10.52 6.08
N MET A 255 11.01 10.81 7.08
CA MET A 255 9.81 11.61 6.92
C MET A 255 10.15 13.08 7.16
N LEU A 256 9.65 13.96 6.30
CA LEU A 256 9.76 15.42 6.43
C LEU A 256 8.35 16.03 6.41
N PRO A 257 8.11 17.17 7.10
CA PRO A 257 6.76 17.67 7.34
C PRO A 257 6.04 18.13 6.07
N ASN A 258 6.78 18.66 5.09
CA ASN A 258 6.24 19.21 3.85
C ASN A 258 7.29 19.23 2.72
N LEU A 259 6.86 19.59 1.51
CA LEU A 259 7.72 19.60 0.33
C LEU A 259 8.83 20.66 0.44
N GLU A 260 8.57 21.78 1.11
CA GLU A 260 9.53 22.84 1.37
C GLU A 260 10.71 22.30 2.20
N ALA A 261 10.43 21.54 3.26
CA ALA A 261 11.45 20.87 4.07
C ALA A 261 12.23 19.82 3.26
N VAL A 262 11.60 19.09 2.33
CA VAL A 262 12.33 18.15 1.46
C VAL A 262 13.35 18.88 0.57
N ARG A 263 13.00 20.07 0.07
CA ARG A 263 13.91 20.88 -0.77
C ARG A 263 15.15 21.39 -0.03
N THR A 264 15.15 21.42 1.30
CA THR A 264 16.33 21.82 2.09
C THR A 264 17.32 20.68 2.29
N VAL A 265 16.91 19.42 2.05
CA VAL A 265 17.75 18.23 2.28
C VAL A 265 18.09 17.45 1.00
N CYS A 266 17.24 17.54 -0.03
CA CYS A 266 17.35 16.77 -1.27
C CYS A 266 17.13 17.62 -2.52
N GLU A 267 17.66 17.15 -3.65
CA GLU A 267 17.35 17.71 -4.96
C GLU A 267 15.94 17.28 -5.41
N VAL A 268 15.04 18.25 -5.56
CA VAL A 268 13.63 17.99 -5.92
C VAL A 268 13.30 18.63 -7.27
N ASN A 269 13.14 17.80 -8.30
CA ASN A 269 12.59 18.22 -9.59
C ASN A 269 11.05 18.10 -9.63
N GLY A 270 10.43 18.50 -10.74
CA GLY A 270 8.97 18.46 -10.89
C GLY A 270 8.37 17.05 -10.77
N ALA A 271 9.04 16.00 -11.25
CA ALA A 271 8.57 14.62 -11.04
C ALA A 271 8.71 14.17 -9.59
N ALA A 272 9.77 14.58 -8.88
CA ALA A 272 9.98 14.28 -7.47
C ALA A 272 8.89 14.90 -6.61
N ALA A 273 8.59 16.17 -6.84
CA ALA A 273 7.48 16.85 -6.17
C ALA A 273 6.15 16.12 -6.40
N ARG A 274 5.82 15.77 -7.65
CA ARG A 274 4.59 15.02 -7.96
C ARG A 274 4.55 13.65 -7.28
N ALA A 275 5.66 12.92 -7.25
CA ALA A 275 5.74 11.60 -6.63
C ALA A 275 5.56 11.65 -5.10
N LEU A 276 6.10 12.68 -4.44
CA LEU A 276 5.94 12.90 -3.00
C LEU A 276 4.51 13.31 -2.63
N SER A 277 3.85 14.07 -3.49
CA SER A 277 2.47 14.53 -3.30
C SER A 277 1.40 13.50 -3.72
N LEU A 278 1.79 12.30 -4.14
CA LEU A 278 0.85 11.22 -4.44
C LEU A 278 0.04 10.86 -3.19
N VAL A 279 -1.23 10.52 -3.36
CA VAL A 279 -2.10 10.02 -2.27
C VAL A 279 -1.57 8.71 -1.67
N GLN A 280 -0.79 7.95 -2.43
CA GLN A 280 -0.06 6.78 -1.96
C GLN A 280 1.08 7.12 -1.00
N SER A 281 1.59 8.35 -1.02
CA SER A 281 2.71 8.86 -0.20
C SER A 281 3.87 7.87 -0.05
N PRO A 282 4.50 7.42 -1.15
CA PRO A 282 5.59 6.44 -1.09
C PRO A 282 6.90 7.08 -0.61
N VAL A 283 7.84 6.25 -0.18
CA VAL A 283 9.25 6.64 -0.01
C VAL A 283 9.88 6.85 -1.38
N VAL A 284 10.29 8.08 -1.67
CA VAL A 284 10.93 8.48 -2.91
C VAL A 284 12.44 8.57 -2.71
N LEU A 285 13.22 7.84 -3.51
CA LEU A 285 14.68 7.95 -3.49
C LEU A 285 15.13 9.21 -4.25
N LEU A 286 15.71 10.18 -3.54
CA LEU A 286 16.19 11.44 -4.10
C LEU A 286 17.68 11.67 -3.81
N PRO A 287 18.44 12.34 -4.70
CA PRO A 287 19.81 12.75 -4.41
C PRO A 287 19.85 13.68 -3.20
N LYS A 288 20.79 13.42 -2.28
CA LYS A 288 21.05 14.29 -1.12
C LYS A 288 21.80 15.55 -1.55
N LEU A 289 21.45 16.68 -0.94
CA LEU A 289 22.27 17.88 -1.01
C LEU A 289 23.59 17.68 -0.26
N ARG A 290 24.64 18.38 -0.67
CA ARG A 290 25.98 18.29 -0.04
C ARG A 290 25.97 18.79 1.40
N SER A 291 25.17 19.82 1.69
CA SER A 291 24.91 20.32 3.04
C SER A 291 23.47 19.99 3.40
N THR A 292 23.28 19.21 4.44
CA THR A 292 21.96 18.79 4.93
C THR A 292 22.00 18.69 6.44
N ALA A 293 20.88 19.01 7.09
CA ALA A 293 20.72 18.84 8.54
C ALA A 293 20.60 17.37 8.96
N ILE A 294 20.43 16.45 7.99
CA ILE A 294 20.26 15.02 8.26
C ILE A 294 21.59 14.38 8.66
N ALA A 295 21.58 13.64 9.76
CA ALA A 295 22.75 12.94 10.26
C ALA A 295 23.29 11.94 9.22
N MET A 296 24.62 11.90 9.05
CA MET A 296 25.30 11.00 8.09
C MET A 296 24.96 9.53 8.31
N GLY A 297 24.68 9.16 9.57
CA GLY A 297 24.24 7.82 9.95
C GLY A 297 22.92 7.39 9.30
N VAL A 298 22.08 8.29 8.79
CA VAL A 298 20.80 7.89 8.18
C VAL A 298 21.02 7.09 6.89
N ALA A 299 21.97 7.50 6.05
CA ALA A 299 22.26 6.85 4.77
C ALA A 299 23.78 6.90 4.49
N PRO A 300 24.59 6.12 5.23
CA PRO A 300 26.04 6.18 5.14
C PRO A 300 26.53 5.75 3.76
N ARG A 301 27.45 6.52 3.17
CA ARG A 301 28.08 6.25 1.85
C ARG A 301 27.10 6.06 0.69
N ASN A 302 25.84 6.46 0.85
CA ASN A 302 24.85 6.48 -0.21
C ASN A 302 24.66 7.92 -0.70
N ARG A 303 24.49 8.13 -2.01
CA ARG A 303 24.19 9.46 -2.56
C ARG A 303 22.72 9.81 -2.39
N ASP A 304 21.85 8.81 -2.38
CA ASP A 304 20.41 9.01 -2.33
C ASP A 304 19.90 8.89 -0.89
N LEU A 305 18.79 9.58 -0.60
CA LEU A 305 18.00 9.48 0.62
C LEU A 305 16.59 9.03 0.26
N GLY A 306 16.02 8.10 1.03
CA GLY A 306 14.61 7.76 0.92
C GLY A 306 13.79 8.76 1.72
N VAL A 307 13.02 9.61 1.06
CA VAL A 307 12.21 10.66 1.68
C VAL A 307 10.72 10.46 1.42
N PHE A 308 9.88 10.82 2.38
CA PHE A 308 8.43 10.79 2.24
C PHE A 308 7.77 11.83 3.14
N LEU A 309 6.48 12.07 2.90
CA LEU A 309 5.69 13.06 3.62
C LEU A 309 4.78 12.37 4.67
N PRO A 310 4.26 13.12 5.65
CA PRO A 310 3.35 12.59 6.64
C PRO A 310 2.07 12.15 5.93
N TYR A 311 1.70 10.88 6.09
CA TYR A 311 0.50 10.33 5.46
C TYR A 311 -0.62 10.02 6.46
N THR A 312 -0.31 9.86 7.76
CA THR A 312 -1.32 9.71 8.81
C THR A 312 -1.51 11.03 9.57
N PRO A 313 -2.71 11.30 10.09
CA PRO A 313 -2.94 12.37 11.06
C PRO A 313 -2.00 12.35 12.27
N LEU A 314 -1.65 11.17 12.78
CA LEU A 314 -0.68 11.02 13.87
C LEU A 314 0.70 11.58 13.50
N HIS A 315 1.15 11.35 12.25
CA HIS A 315 2.42 11.90 11.79
C HIS A 315 2.38 13.43 11.75
N HIS A 316 1.29 14.02 11.28
CA HIS A 316 1.13 15.47 11.27
C HIS A 316 1.17 16.06 12.69
N LEU A 317 0.47 15.43 13.65
CA LEU A 317 0.47 15.87 15.04
C LEU A 317 1.86 15.73 15.69
N LEU A 318 2.62 14.66 15.40
CA LEU A 318 4.00 14.51 15.89
C LEU A 318 4.92 15.63 15.38
N PHE A 319 4.78 16.05 14.12
CA PHE A 319 5.55 17.17 13.58
C PHE A 319 5.10 18.53 14.14
N GLU A 320 3.81 18.70 14.40
CA GLU A 320 3.26 19.92 15.00
C GLU A 320 3.74 20.10 16.45
N GLU A 321 3.67 19.05 17.27
CA GLU A 321 4.05 19.09 18.69
C GLU A 321 5.56 19.22 18.90
N GLY A 322 6.38 18.46 18.16
CA GLY A 322 7.83 18.43 18.39
C GLY A 322 8.68 19.32 17.48
N GLY A 323 8.08 20.05 16.53
CA GLY A 323 8.80 21.00 15.68
C GLY A 323 9.96 20.40 14.86
N PHE A 324 9.95 19.09 14.60
CA PHE A 324 11.06 18.38 13.97
C PHE A 324 11.31 18.80 12.52
N VAL A 325 12.59 18.93 12.14
CA VAL A 325 12.97 19.07 10.73
C VAL A 325 12.70 17.79 9.95
N ALA A 326 13.04 16.64 10.55
CA ALA A 326 12.94 15.34 9.92
C ALA A 326 12.97 14.21 10.96
N LEU A 327 12.18 13.17 10.73
CA LEU A 327 12.14 11.98 11.58
C LEU A 327 12.55 10.76 10.75
N VAL A 328 13.46 9.93 11.27
CA VAL A 328 13.64 8.59 10.73
C VAL A 328 12.37 7.80 11.03
N MET A 329 11.83 7.11 10.04
CA MET A 329 10.64 6.26 10.19
C MET A 329 10.94 4.94 9.47
N THR A 330 11.46 3.97 10.22
CA THR A 330 11.80 2.64 9.69
C THR A 330 10.85 1.59 10.25
N SER A 331 10.64 0.48 9.52
CA SER A 331 9.80 -0.64 9.97
C SER A 331 10.13 -1.08 11.42
N GLY A 332 9.10 -1.30 12.21
CA GLY A 332 9.17 -1.80 13.58
C GLY A 332 9.35 -3.31 13.59
N ASN A 333 10.58 -3.74 13.29
CA ASN A 333 11.00 -5.13 13.27
C ASN A 333 12.50 -5.23 13.59
N LEU A 334 12.92 -6.40 14.06
CA LEU A 334 14.32 -6.80 13.94
C LEU A 334 14.64 -7.02 12.45
N SER A 335 15.91 -6.88 12.06
CA SER A 335 16.30 -6.92 10.64
C SER A 335 15.82 -8.23 9.98
N GLU A 336 15.16 -8.09 8.83
CA GLU A 336 14.64 -9.19 7.98
C GLU A 336 13.45 -10.01 8.55
N GLU A 337 12.82 -9.56 9.64
CA GLU A 337 11.52 -10.09 10.08
C GLU A 337 10.35 -9.25 9.55
N PRO A 338 9.12 -9.79 9.45
CA PRO A 338 7.94 -9.00 9.11
C PRO A 338 7.65 -7.90 10.15
N ILE A 339 7.05 -6.79 9.70
CA ILE A 339 6.64 -5.69 10.57
C ILE A 339 5.63 -6.15 11.64
N ALA A 340 5.82 -5.72 12.89
CA ALA A 340 4.83 -5.96 13.95
C ALA A 340 3.55 -5.16 13.68
N ILE A 341 2.39 -5.73 13.99
CA ILE A 341 1.07 -5.09 13.80
C ILE A 341 0.24 -5.06 15.08
N ASP A 342 0.48 -6.01 15.97
CA ASP A 342 -0.19 -6.14 17.25
C ASP A 342 0.56 -5.39 18.37
N ASN A 343 -0.14 -4.96 19.42
CA ASN A 343 0.47 -4.15 20.47
C ASN A 343 1.39 -4.99 21.35
N GLU A 344 0.91 -6.16 21.75
CA GLU A 344 1.61 -7.12 22.59
C GLU A 344 2.84 -7.67 21.82
N GLU A 345 2.63 -8.04 20.55
CA GLU A 345 3.73 -8.42 19.63
C GLU A 345 4.82 -7.34 19.55
N ALA A 346 4.43 -6.07 19.46
CA ALA A 346 5.38 -4.96 19.37
C ALA A 346 6.20 -4.80 20.65
N VAL A 347 5.59 -4.96 21.83
CA VAL A 347 6.33 -4.90 23.09
C VAL A 347 7.33 -6.05 23.16
N GLU A 348 6.90 -7.29 22.88
CA GLU A 348 7.77 -8.47 22.95
C GLU A 348 8.96 -8.36 21.99
N ARG A 349 8.71 -8.01 20.72
CA ARG A 349 9.74 -8.00 19.68
C ARG A 349 10.58 -6.71 19.68
N LEU A 350 10.02 -5.58 20.08
CA LEU A 350 10.69 -4.28 20.00
C LEU A 350 11.14 -3.72 21.35
N ALA A 351 10.93 -4.40 22.48
CA ALA A 351 11.47 -3.95 23.77
C ALA A 351 13.01 -3.83 23.76
N GLY A 352 13.71 -4.57 22.91
CA GLY A 352 15.16 -4.39 22.70
C GLY A 352 15.54 -3.15 21.90
N LEU A 353 14.58 -2.54 21.20
CA LEU A 353 14.77 -1.53 20.14
C LEU A 353 14.26 -0.16 20.58
N ALA A 354 13.04 -0.09 21.11
CA ALA A 354 12.36 1.13 21.50
C ALA A 354 12.45 1.39 23.01
N ASP A 355 12.45 2.67 23.38
CA ASP A 355 12.40 3.14 24.77
C ASP A 355 10.94 3.34 25.23
N CYS A 356 10.04 3.68 24.31
CA CYS A 356 8.61 3.77 24.56
C CYS A 356 7.78 3.46 23.30
N PHE A 357 6.49 3.24 23.50
CA PHE A 357 5.56 2.78 22.46
C PHE A 357 4.33 3.69 22.40
N LEU A 358 4.17 4.42 21.30
CA LEU A 358 2.96 5.17 21.01
C LEU A 358 1.98 4.27 20.25
N VAL A 359 1.03 3.68 20.97
CA VAL A 359 0.10 2.65 20.48
C VAL A 359 -1.33 3.17 20.38
N HIS A 360 -2.21 2.35 19.79
CA HIS A 360 -3.64 2.59 19.78
C HIS A 360 -4.45 1.30 19.79
N ASN A 361 -5.71 1.41 20.23
CA ASN A 361 -6.64 0.29 20.36
C ASN A 361 -7.34 -0.14 19.06
N ARG A 362 -7.07 0.52 17.91
CA ARG A 362 -7.50 0.00 16.61
C ARG A 362 -6.56 -1.11 16.12
N ALA A 363 -7.08 -2.31 15.89
CA ALA A 363 -6.28 -3.40 15.31
C ALA A 363 -5.83 -3.09 13.87
N ILE A 364 -4.59 -3.44 13.54
CA ILE A 364 -4.08 -3.51 12.16
C ILE A 364 -4.26 -4.97 11.75
N LEU A 365 -5.07 -5.24 10.74
CA LEU A 365 -5.38 -6.61 10.33
C LEU A 365 -4.40 -7.15 9.30
N ARG A 366 -3.73 -6.26 8.54
CA ARG A 366 -2.73 -6.65 7.55
C ARG A 366 -1.46 -5.83 7.69
N ARG A 367 -0.34 -6.55 7.67
CA ARG A 367 1.01 -6.01 7.50
C ARG A 367 1.12 -5.38 6.12
N CYS A 368 1.65 -4.17 6.04
CA CYS A 368 1.84 -3.48 4.78
C CYS A 368 2.99 -2.48 4.90
N ASP A 369 4.17 -2.85 4.41
CA ASP A 369 5.32 -1.95 4.39
C ASP A 369 5.09 -0.69 3.56
N ASP A 370 5.85 0.35 3.87
CA ASP A 370 5.94 1.54 3.04
C ASP A 370 6.51 1.19 1.66
N SER A 371 5.78 1.58 0.62
CA SER A 371 6.23 1.46 -0.76
C SER A 371 7.42 2.35 -1.04
N VAL A 372 8.36 1.86 -1.86
CA VAL A 372 9.58 2.59 -2.23
C VAL A 372 9.62 2.77 -3.73
N VAL A 373 9.86 4.01 -4.17
CA VAL A 373 9.89 4.39 -5.57
C VAL A 373 11.15 5.19 -5.91
N ARG A 374 11.53 5.14 -7.20
CA ARG A 374 12.56 6.00 -7.79
C ARG A 374 12.02 6.60 -9.08
N ILE A 375 12.54 7.77 -9.44
CA ILE A 375 12.18 8.44 -10.70
C ILE A 375 13.23 8.13 -11.75
N VAL A 376 12.79 7.59 -12.88
CA VAL A 376 13.64 7.29 -14.04
C VAL A 376 12.92 7.79 -15.28
N GLY A 377 13.56 8.67 -16.07
CA GLY A 377 12.95 9.24 -17.27
C GLY A 377 11.64 10.00 -16.99
N ASN A 378 11.60 10.79 -15.90
CA ASN A 378 10.42 11.54 -15.45
C ASN A 378 9.20 10.67 -15.05
N GLN A 379 9.37 9.34 -14.96
CA GLN A 379 8.34 8.38 -14.56
C GLN A 379 8.67 7.72 -13.22
N VAL A 380 7.62 7.41 -12.45
CA VAL A 380 7.73 6.70 -11.18
C VAL A 380 7.96 5.21 -11.45
N ARG A 381 9.05 4.65 -10.91
CA ARG A 381 9.38 3.23 -10.92
C ARG A 381 9.32 2.68 -9.50
N GLN A 382 8.52 1.64 -9.32
CA GLN A 382 8.37 0.96 -8.03
C GLN A 382 9.56 0.04 -7.79
N LEU A 383 10.25 0.22 -6.67
CA LEU A 383 11.27 -0.70 -6.17
C LEU A 383 10.68 -1.66 -5.13
N ARG A 384 9.69 -1.18 -4.37
CA ARG A 384 8.85 -1.96 -3.47
C ARG A 384 7.40 -1.53 -3.66
N ARG A 385 6.55 -2.49 -4.00
CA ARG A 385 5.09 -2.31 -4.15
C ARG A 385 4.39 -2.85 -2.90
N SER A 386 3.77 -1.98 -2.10
CA SER A 386 3.06 -2.34 -0.86
C SER A 386 2.00 -1.28 -0.56
N ARG A 387 2.12 -0.54 0.55
CA ARG A 387 1.14 0.49 0.96
C ARG A 387 0.86 1.49 -0.16
N GLY A 388 -0.40 1.85 -0.35
CA GLY A 388 -0.85 2.77 -1.40
C GLY A 388 -1.03 2.14 -2.78
N PHE A 389 -0.46 0.95 -3.04
CA PHE A 389 -0.62 0.28 -4.33
C PHE A 389 -1.37 -1.05 -4.22
N VAL A 390 -1.23 -1.76 -3.11
CA VAL A 390 -1.96 -3.02 -2.86
C VAL A 390 -3.33 -2.69 -2.25
N PRO A 391 -4.42 -3.36 -2.67
CA PRO A 391 -4.49 -4.53 -3.55
C PRO A 391 -4.90 -4.21 -4.99
N VAL A 392 -4.63 -3.00 -5.49
CA VAL A 392 -4.96 -2.64 -6.88
C VAL A 392 -4.26 -3.61 -7.83
N PRO A 393 -4.97 -4.28 -8.75
CA PRO A 393 -4.35 -5.23 -9.65
C PRO A 393 -3.49 -4.52 -10.70
N VAL A 394 -2.58 -5.27 -11.30
CA VAL A 394 -2.05 -4.95 -12.62
C VAL A 394 -3.11 -5.40 -13.63
N PHE A 395 -3.58 -4.45 -14.45
CA PHE A 395 -4.54 -4.73 -15.51
C PHE A 395 -3.81 -5.37 -16.70
N LEU A 396 -4.28 -6.55 -17.08
CA LEU A 396 -3.77 -7.35 -18.18
C LEU A 396 -4.57 -7.08 -19.45
N LYS A 397 -3.96 -7.32 -20.61
CA LYS A 397 -4.63 -7.10 -21.90
C LYS A 397 -5.64 -8.21 -22.21
N GLU A 398 -5.26 -9.43 -21.86
CA GLU A 398 -5.97 -10.67 -22.15
C GLU A 398 -6.52 -11.30 -20.88
N ASP A 399 -7.55 -12.11 -21.04
CA ASP A 399 -8.09 -12.93 -19.97
C ASP A 399 -7.14 -14.12 -19.74
N ILE A 400 -6.74 -14.33 -18.50
CA ILE A 400 -5.84 -15.42 -18.12
C ILE A 400 -6.50 -16.31 -17.06
N PRO A 401 -6.19 -17.62 -17.07
CA PRO A 401 -6.69 -18.52 -16.05
C PRO A 401 -6.22 -18.09 -14.66
N THR A 402 -6.91 -18.63 -13.65
CA THR A 402 -6.52 -18.42 -12.26
C THR A 402 -5.22 -19.14 -11.93
N ILE A 403 -4.19 -18.34 -11.71
CA ILE A 403 -2.82 -18.78 -11.39
C ILE A 403 -2.38 -18.10 -10.11
N LEU A 404 -1.84 -18.88 -9.18
CA LEU A 404 -1.07 -18.38 -8.04
C LEU A 404 0.42 -18.44 -8.38
N ALA A 405 1.06 -17.28 -8.57
CA ALA A 405 2.51 -17.19 -8.70
C ALA A 405 3.14 -16.87 -7.34
N VAL A 406 3.99 -17.78 -6.84
CA VAL A 406 4.57 -17.68 -5.49
C VAL A 406 5.86 -16.85 -5.42
N GLY A 407 6.41 -16.44 -6.56
CA GLY A 407 7.60 -15.59 -6.64
C GLY A 407 8.91 -16.27 -6.22
N GLY A 408 9.98 -15.47 -6.13
CA GLY A 408 11.30 -15.91 -5.66
C GLY A 408 11.47 -15.78 -4.15
N GLU A 409 12.67 -16.05 -3.62
CA GLU A 409 12.93 -16.02 -2.18
C GLU A 409 13.21 -14.61 -1.62
N LEU A 410 13.99 -13.82 -2.36
CA LEU A 410 14.35 -12.46 -1.96
C LEU A 410 13.28 -11.46 -2.42
N LYS A 411 12.92 -10.53 -1.53
CA LYS A 411 11.91 -9.48 -1.74
C LYS A 411 10.61 -10.02 -2.30
N ASN A 412 10.18 -11.17 -1.77
CA ASN A 412 9.05 -11.94 -2.25
C ASN A 412 7.76 -11.11 -2.31
N THR A 413 6.99 -11.40 -3.35
CA THR A 413 5.60 -10.99 -3.52
C THR A 413 4.87 -12.13 -4.22
N VAL A 414 3.66 -12.45 -3.76
CA VAL A 414 2.79 -13.41 -4.44
C VAL A 414 1.83 -12.69 -5.38
N CYS A 415 1.35 -13.38 -6.41
CA CYS A 415 0.41 -12.84 -7.36
C CYS A 415 -0.70 -13.84 -7.64
N LEU A 416 -1.96 -13.42 -7.52
CA LEU A 416 -3.13 -14.22 -7.89
C LEU A 416 -3.84 -13.59 -9.09
N THR A 417 -4.17 -14.38 -10.09
CA THR A 417 -4.78 -13.86 -11.33
C THR A 417 -6.26 -14.23 -11.44
N GLN A 418 -7.05 -13.32 -12.03
CA GLN A 418 -8.46 -13.54 -12.33
C GLN A 418 -8.90 -12.68 -13.49
N GLY A 419 -9.35 -13.29 -14.58
CA GLY A 419 -9.79 -12.50 -15.72
C GLY A 419 -8.61 -11.73 -16.32
N LYS A 420 -8.80 -10.41 -16.43
CA LYS A 420 -7.79 -9.44 -16.85
C LYS A 420 -7.03 -8.78 -15.70
N HIS A 421 -6.98 -9.40 -14.53
CA HIS A 421 -6.38 -8.82 -13.33
C HIS A 421 -5.30 -9.72 -12.75
N ALA A 422 -4.16 -9.12 -12.42
CA ALA A 422 -3.09 -9.72 -11.64
C ALA A 422 -2.95 -9.00 -10.29
N PHE A 423 -3.41 -9.65 -9.23
CA PHE A 423 -3.42 -9.13 -7.86
C PHE A 423 -2.12 -9.50 -7.15
N LEU A 424 -1.20 -8.54 -7.05
CA LEU A 424 -0.01 -8.71 -6.24
C LEU A 424 -0.29 -8.47 -4.75
N SER A 425 0.31 -9.29 -3.90
CA SER A 425 0.37 -9.04 -2.46
C SER A 425 1.22 -7.79 -2.16
N GLN A 426 1.15 -7.37 -0.90
CA GLN A 426 2.18 -6.55 -0.29
C GLN A 426 3.55 -7.25 -0.34
N HIS A 427 4.60 -6.47 -0.13
CA HIS A 427 5.94 -7.00 0.05
C HIS A 427 5.97 -7.92 1.26
N VAL A 428 6.33 -9.18 1.02
CA VAL A 428 6.47 -10.17 2.09
C VAL A 428 7.82 -10.02 2.78
N GLY A 429 8.86 -9.76 2.00
CA GLY A 429 10.24 -9.65 2.48
C GLY A 429 11.11 -10.77 1.93
N ASP A 430 12.25 -11.00 2.58
CA ASP A 430 13.13 -12.13 2.25
C ASP A 430 12.62 -13.36 3.04
N LEU A 431 12.36 -14.48 2.35
CA LEU A 431 11.84 -15.71 2.99
C LEU A 431 12.98 -16.49 3.64
N GLU A 432 13.48 -16.02 4.79
CA GLU A 432 14.67 -16.59 5.45
C GLU A 432 14.39 -17.17 6.84
N ASN A 433 13.24 -16.85 7.44
CA ASN A 433 12.86 -17.23 8.79
C ASN A 433 11.38 -17.67 8.87
N VAL A 434 11.01 -18.29 10.01
CA VAL A 434 9.67 -18.84 10.22
C VAL A 434 8.61 -17.73 10.13
N GLU A 435 8.89 -16.57 10.71
CA GLU A 435 7.98 -15.43 10.73
C GLU A 435 7.68 -14.94 9.31
N SER A 436 8.69 -14.85 8.44
CA SER A 436 8.53 -14.47 7.03
C SER A 436 7.77 -15.52 6.22
N TYR A 437 7.93 -16.81 6.56
CA TYR A 437 7.22 -17.91 5.93
C TYR A 437 5.75 -17.96 6.34
N ASP A 438 5.44 -17.76 7.62
CA ASP A 438 4.07 -17.66 8.12
C ASP A 438 3.36 -16.46 7.49
N PHE A 439 4.06 -15.33 7.34
CA PHE A 439 3.51 -14.16 6.66
C PHE A 439 3.27 -14.39 5.16
N PHE A 440 4.14 -15.17 4.51
CA PHE A 440 3.95 -15.59 3.12
C PHE A 440 2.65 -16.41 2.95
N GLU A 441 2.42 -17.39 3.83
CA GLU A 441 1.19 -18.19 3.81
C GLU A 441 -0.04 -17.33 4.13
N GLU A 442 0.05 -16.45 5.14
CA GLU A 442 -1.01 -15.48 5.47
C GLU A 442 -1.40 -14.63 4.25
N ALA A 443 -0.41 -14.15 3.49
CA ALA A 443 -0.63 -13.33 2.30
C ALA A 443 -1.37 -14.08 1.18
N ILE A 444 -1.02 -15.35 0.95
CA ILE A 444 -1.70 -16.22 -0.03
C ILE A 444 -3.16 -16.45 0.37
N HIS A 445 -3.37 -16.95 1.59
CA HIS A 445 -4.70 -17.27 2.11
C HIS A 445 -5.60 -16.03 2.16
N HIS A 446 -5.01 -14.87 2.40
CA HIS A 446 -5.72 -13.61 2.36
C HIS A 446 -6.20 -13.27 0.95
N LEU A 447 -5.33 -13.34 -0.06
CA LEU A 447 -5.70 -13.03 -1.44
C LEU A 447 -6.77 -14.01 -1.97
N GLU A 448 -6.62 -15.30 -1.70
CA GLU A 448 -7.60 -16.33 -2.09
C GLU A 448 -8.98 -16.04 -1.50
N ARG A 449 -9.02 -15.67 -0.21
CA ARG A 449 -10.27 -15.35 0.50
C ARG A 449 -10.93 -14.07 -0.01
N ILE A 450 -10.20 -12.96 -0.10
CA ILE A 450 -10.81 -11.67 -0.49
C ILE A 450 -11.21 -11.62 -1.96
N LEU A 451 -10.61 -12.47 -2.80
CA LEU A 451 -10.96 -12.55 -4.22
C LEU A 451 -11.96 -13.69 -4.49
N GLU A 452 -12.27 -14.52 -3.49
CA GLU A 452 -13.09 -15.73 -3.62
C GLU A 452 -12.54 -16.65 -4.73
N ILE A 453 -11.22 -16.82 -4.77
CA ILE A 453 -10.50 -17.53 -5.81
C ILE A 453 -9.85 -18.79 -5.25
N GLN A 454 -10.00 -19.91 -5.98
CA GLN A 454 -9.19 -21.11 -5.78
C GLN A 454 -8.31 -21.33 -7.02
N PRO A 455 -6.97 -21.24 -6.90
CA PRO A 455 -6.07 -21.40 -8.03
C PRO A 455 -6.02 -22.85 -8.51
N SER A 456 -6.20 -23.05 -9.82
CA SER A 456 -5.99 -24.36 -10.46
C SER A 456 -4.53 -24.59 -10.88
N ILE A 457 -3.74 -23.51 -10.97
CA ILE A 457 -2.35 -23.51 -11.42
C ILE A 457 -1.50 -22.76 -10.39
N ILE A 458 -0.34 -23.33 -10.04
CA ILE A 458 0.67 -22.66 -9.22
C ILE A 458 1.97 -22.52 -10.02
N ALA A 459 2.42 -21.27 -10.19
CA ALA A 459 3.67 -20.93 -10.84
C ALA A 459 4.76 -20.64 -9.79
N TYR A 460 5.93 -21.27 -9.93
CA TYR A 460 7.03 -21.18 -8.97
C TYR A 460 8.38 -21.01 -9.67
N ASP A 461 9.37 -20.48 -8.96
CA ASP A 461 10.73 -20.34 -9.50
C ASP A 461 11.41 -21.71 -9.65
N LEU A 462 12.15 -21.92 -10.74
CA LEU A 462 12.91 -23.15 -10.96
C LEU A 462 14.00 -23.44 -9.92
N HIS A 463 14.33 -22.49 -9.03
CA HIS A 463 15.27 -22.73 -7.95
C HIS A 463 14.71 -23.72 -6.90
N PRO A 464 15.29 -24.93 -6.76
CA PRO A 464 14.73 -25.96 -5.87
C PRO A 464 14.96 -25.67 -4.38
N GLY A 465 15.89 -24.77 -4.06
CA GLY A 465 16.22 -24.41 -2.68
C GLY A 465 15.24 -23.43 -2.04
N TYR A 466 14.51 -22.65 -2.86
CA TYR A 466 13.67 -21.57 -2.36
C TYR A 466 12.52 -22.10 -1.51
N PHE A 467 12.26 -21.45 -0.37
CA PHE A 467 11.11 -21.80 0.45
C PHE A 467 9.78 -21.64 -0.30
N SER A 468 9.64 -20.62 -1.13
CA SER A 468 8.45 -20.43 -1.98
C SER A 468 8.25 -21.59 -2.96
N SER A 469 9.33 -22.08 -3.60
CA SER A 469 9.27 -23.21 -4.52
C SER A 469 8.97 -24.53 -3.81
N LYS A 470 9.54 -24.75 -2.62
CA LYS A 470 9.22 -25.92 -1.78
C LYS A 470 7.76 -25.92 -1.35
N TRP A 471 7.24 -24.76 -0.94
CA TRP A 471 5.81 -24.61 -0.60
C TRP A 471 4.91 -24.96 -1.78
N ALA A 472 5.23 -24.46 -2.99
CA ALA A 472 4.45 -24.75 -4.20
C ALA A 472 4.48 -26.25 -4.57
N LEU A 473 5.65 -26.89 -4.48
CA LEU A 473 5.82 -28.32 -4.78
C LEU A 473 5.12 -29.24 -3.78
N ALA A 474 4.82 -28.75 -2.56
CA ALA A 474 4.08 -29.50 -1.56
C ALA A 474 2.55 -29.51 -1.80
N GLN A 475 2.05 -28.62 -2.66
CA GLN A 475 0.61 -28.51 -2.94
C GLN A 475 0.11 -29.68 -3.78
N LYS A 476 -1.14 -30.11 -3.51
CA LYS A 476 -1.80 -31.24 -4.19
C LYS A 476 -3.01 -30.73 -4.98
N ASN A 477 -3.43 -31.50 -5.98
CA ASN A 477 -4.62 -31.20 -6.81
C ASN A 477 -4.53 -29.87 -7.59
N VAL A 478 -3.31 -29.42 -7.91
CA VAL A 478 -3.05 -28.21 -8.69
C VAL A 478 -2.02 -28.51 -9.78
N GLN A 479 -2.11 -27.82 -10.91
CA GLN A 479 -1.09 -27.90 -11.93
C GLN A 479 0.11 -27.03 -11.54
N LEU A 480 1.29 -27.64 -11.44
CA LEU A 480 2.53 -26.94 -11.08
C LEU A 480 3.30 -26.53 -12.34
N VAL A 481 3.71 -25.26 -12.41
CA VAL A 481 4.47 -24.70 -13.54
C VAL A 481 5.74 -24.02 -13.05
N GLY A 482 6.90 -24.61 -13.36
CA GLY A 482 8.20 -24.01 -13.07
C GLY A 482 8.54 -22.91 -14.08
N VAL A 483 8.88 -21.72 -13.60
CA VAL A 483 9.24 -20.54 -14.42
C VAL A 483 10.65 -20.09 -14.07
N GLN A 484 11.46 -19.81 -15.10
CA GLN A 484 12.83 -19.36 -14.91
C GLN A 484 12.85 -17.89 -14.44
N HIS A 485 13.70 -17.58 -13.47
CA HIS A 485 13.74 -16.27 -12.80
C HIS A 485 13.88 -15.05 -13.72
N HIS A 486 14.83 -15.10 -14.67
CA HIS A 486 15.07 -13.98 -15.59
C HIS A 486 13.98 -13.85 -16.65
N HIS A 487 13.41 -14.97 -17.10
CA HIS A 487 12.23 -14.97 -17.95
C HIS A 487 11.08 -14.28 -17.21
N ALA A 488 10.85 -14.58 -15.92
CA ALA A 488 9.84 -13.89 -15.13
C ALA A 488 10.08 -12.37 -15.05
N HIS A 489 11.33 -11.92 -14.86
CA HIS A 489 11.66 -10.48 -14.88
C HIS A 489 11.32 -9.83 -16.23
N ILE A 490 11.70 -10.43 -17.35
CA ILE A 490 11.44 -9.89 -18.68
C ILE A 490 9.93 -9.87 -18.97
N ALA A 491 9.23 -10.97 -18.65
CA ALA A 491 7.79 -11.10 -18.84
C ALA A 491 7.02 -10.02 -18.05
N SER A 492 7.46 -9.71 -16.83
CA SER A 492 6.85 -8.66 -16.00
C SER A 492 6.93 -7.27 -16.65
N TRP A 493 7.98 -7.01 -17.43
CA TRP A 493 8.14 -5.75 -18.16
C TRP A 493 7.26 -5.69 -19.41
N THR A 494 7.25 -6.77 -20.20
CA THR A 494 6.47 -6.83 -21.45
C THR A 494 4.98 -6.73 -21.21
N GLU A 495 4.47 -7.33 -20.12
CA GLU A 495 3.05 -7.26 -19.79
C GLU A 495 2.65 -5.84 -19.35
N LYS A 496 3.49 -5.19 -18.54
CA LYS A 496 3.20 -3.86 -18.00
C LYS A 496 3.34 -2.72 -19.01
N TYR A 497 4.29 -2.80 -19.95
CA TYR A 497 4.63 -1.69 -20.85
C TYR A 497 4.47 -2.01 -22.35
N GLY A 498 4.11 -3.25 -22.70
CA GLY A 498 4.08 -3.74 -24.08
C GLY A 498 5.46 -4.18 -24.57
N ALA A 499 5.49 -5.06 -25.59
CA ALA A 499 6.73 -5.54 -26.16
C ALA A 499 7.42 -4.45 -26.99
N ALA A 500 8.60 -4.00 -26.57
CA ALA A 500 9.58 -3.35 -27.45
C ALA A 500 10.53 -4.43 -28.01
N LYS A 501 10.90 -4.32 -29.29
CA LYS A 501 11.95 -5.15 -29.90
C LYS A 501 13.24 -4.99 -29.09
N SER A 502 13.71 -6.10 -28.51
CA SER A 502 14.96 -6.27 -27.76
C SER A 502 15.24 -5.27 -26.63
N SER A 503 15.21 -5.73 -25.38
CA SER A 503 15.79 -5.00 -24.25
C SER A 503 16.68 -5.91 -23.40
N LEU A 504 17.87 -5.40 -23.08
CA LEU A 504 18.91 -6.05 -22.28
C LEU A 504 18.71 -5.68 -20.80
N LEU A 505 18.68 -6.65 -19.91
CA LEU A 505 18.60 -6.43 -18.46
C LEU A 505 19.57 -7.34 -17.71
N THR A 506 20.38 -6.74 -16.85
CA THR A 506 21.45 -7.41 -16.10
C THR A 506 20.99 -7.65 -14.66
N THR A 507 20.85 -8.91 -14.26
CA THR A 507 20.75 -9.31 -12.84
C THR A 507 21.34 -10.72 -12.70
N VAL A 508 21.81 -11.07 -11.50
CA VAL A 508 22.42 -12.37 -11.20
C VAL A 508 21.38 -13.27 -10.55
N THR A 509 21.01 -14.39 -11.19
CA THR A 509 20.25 -15.47 -10.54
C THR A 509 20.59 -16.85 -11.13
N PHE A 510 20.17 -17.90 -10.45
CA PHE A 510 20.43 -19.29 -10.80
C PHE A 510 19.72 -19.71 -12.11
N SER A 511 20.38 -20.54 -12.91
CA SER A 511 19.79 -21.26 -14.04
C SER A 511 19.95 -22.78 -13.86
N ALA A 512 18.95 -23.56 -14.28
CA ALA A 512 19.00 -25.01 -14.17
C ALA A 512 19.90 -25.66 -15.26
N PRO A 513 20.60 -26.77 -14.97
CA PRO A 513 21.18 -27.16 -13.68
C PRO A 513 22.65 -26.72 -13.57
N ARG A 514 23.02 -26.22 -12.38
CA ARG A 514 24.40 -25.95 -11.90
C ARG A 514 25.15 -24.73 -12.45
N THR A 515 24.50 -23.74 -13.05
CA THR A 515 25.18 -22.48 -13.42
C THR A 515 24.53 -21.25 -12.77
N TRP A 516 25.38 -20.47 -12.09
CA TRP A 516 25.07 -19.11 -11.66
C TRP A 516 25.14 -18.20 -12.88
N THR A 517 24.02 -17.68 -13.35
CA THR A 517 24.04 -16.80 -14.53
C THR A 517 24.06 -15.34 -14.09
N THR A 518 25.11 -14.64 -14.51
CA THR A 518 25.12 -13.18 -14.57
C THR A 518 24.83 -12.80 -16.02
N SER A 519 23.71 -12.12 -16.28
CA SER A 519 23.36 -11.58 -17.62
C SER A 519 22.94 -12.61 -18.69
N PRO A 520 21.74 -13.21 -18.60
CA PRO A 520 21.08 -13.78 -19.77
C PRO A 520 20.66 -12.67 -20.74
N CYS A 521 20.85 -12.87 -22.04
CA CYS A 521 20.11 -12.14 -23.09
C CYS A 521 19.13 -13.10 -23.77
N PRO A 522 17.90 -13.28 -23.28
CA PRO A 522 16.93 -14.16 -23.92
C PRO A 522 16.20 -13.43 -25.06
N GLU A 523 16.07 -14.06 -26.22
CA GLU A 523 15.12 -13.61 -27.25
C GLU A 523 13.70 -14.01 -26.83
N ALA A 524 12.83 -13.02 -26.58
CA ALA A 524 11.47 -13.26 -26.13
C ALA A 524 10.50 -13.37 -27.32
N SER A 525 10.02 -14.59 -27.60
CA SER A 525 8.73 -14.84 -28.24
C SER A 525 7.84 -15.55 -27.22
N GLY A 526 6.55 -15.21 -27.14
CA GLY A 526 5.63 -15.58 -26.04
C GLY A 526 5.39 -17.07 -25.76
N ARG A 527 6.20 -17.98 -26.30
CA ARG A 527 6.17 -19.42 -25.98
C ARG A 527 7.54 -20.08 -25.80
N PHE A 528 8.65 -19.45 -26.23
CA PHE A 528 10.01 -19.98 -26.06
C PHE A 528 11.02 -18.83 -25.96
N ALA A 529 11.86 -18.89 -24.93
CA ALA A 529 13.02 -18.00 -24.79
C ALA A 529 14.29 -18.74 -25.22
N ASN A 530 14.88 -18.35 -26.35
CA ASN A 530 16.21 -18.82 -26.76
C ASN A 530 17.30 -17.98 -26.09
N ARG A 531 18.36 -18.65 -25.62
CA ARG A 531 19.50 -18.05 -24.95
C ARG A 531 20.41 -17.31 -25.96
N GLY A 532 20.42 -15.97 -25.98
CA GLY A 532 21.12 -15.16 -27.00
C GLY A 532 22.57 -14.72 -26.69
N ALA A 533 22.89 -14.32 -25.45
CA ALA A 533 24.26 -13.93 -25.03
C ALA A 533 24.44 -14.04 -23.51
N TRP A 534 25.68 -14.30 -23.04
CA TRP A 534 26.03 -14.57 -21.63
C TRP A 534 27.41 -14.00 -21.31
N LEU A 535 27.61 -13.55 -20.07
CA LEU A 535 28.98 -13.44 -19.54
C LEU A 535 29.56 -14.85 -19.38
N ALA A 536 30.87 -15.00 -19.60
CA ALA A 536 31.55 -16.27 -19.36
C ALA A 536 31.34 -16.73 -17.91
N ASP A 537 31.16 -18.02 -17.69
CA ASP A 537 31.04 -18.59 -16.36
C ASP A 537 32.35 -18.38 -15.59
N PHE A 538 32.28 -17.84 -14.38
CA PHE A 538 33.42 -17.71 -13.48
C PHE A 538 33.13 -18.47 -12.18
N SER A 539 34.15 -19.14 -11.63
CA SER A 539 34.00 -19.94 -10.41
C SER A 539 33.88 -19.06 -9.18
N ILE A 540 32.80 -19.23 -8.41
CA ILE A 540 32.60 -18.60 -7.09
C ILE A 540 32.85 -19.68 -6.03
N ILE A 541 33.93 -19.50 -5.25
CA ILE A 541 34.47 -20.54 -4.35
C ILE A 541 33.54 -20.82 -3.15
N THR A 542 32.67 -19.88 -2.79
CA THR A 542 31.64 -20.04 -1.75
C THR A 542 30.46 -19.12 -2.09
N SER A 543 29.31 -19.66 -2.51
CA SER A 543 28.21 -18.86 -3.09
C SER A 543 27.75 -17.72 -2.18
N ASP A 544 27.42 -18.02 -0.93
CA ASP A 544 26.74 -17.05 -0.05
C ASP A 544 27.75 -16.16 0.67
N ALA A 545 28.90 -16.73 1.06
CA ALA A 545 29.98 -15.96 1.67
C ALA A 545 30.61 -14.94 0.71
N SER A 546 30.57 -15.19 -0.61
CA SER A 546 31.07 -14.23 -1.61
C SER A 546 30.17 -13.00 -1.73
N PHE A 547 28.86 -13.15 -1.59
CA PHE A 547 27.91 -12.02 -1.54
C PHE A 547 28.17 -11.13 -0.32
N LEU A 548 28.48 -11.72 0.83
CA LEU A 548 28.73 -10.99 2.08
C LEU A 548 30.10 -10.31 2.13
N HIS A 549 31.13 -10.90 1.50
CA HIS A 549 32.51 -10.45 1.68
C HIS A 549 33.06 -9.58 0.55
N GLY A 550 32.37 -9.43 -0.59
CA GLY A 550 32.75 -8.53 -1.70
C GLY A 550 34.19 -8.68 -2.23
N ARG A 551 34.93 -9.69 -1.75
CA ARG A 551 36.36 -9.93 -1.95
C ARG A 551 36.58 -11.43 -2.19
N SER A 552 35.85 -12.02 -3.12
CA SER A 552 36.32 -13.25 -3.75
C SER A 552 37.39 -12.84 -4.78
N ARG A 553 38.65 -13.20 -4.54
CA ARG A 553 39.73 -13.07 -5.54
C ARG A 553 39.28 -13.77 -6.82
N LEU A 554 39.14 -12.99 -7.90
CA LEU A 554 38.89 -13.50 -9.24
C LEU A 554 40.15 -14.24 -9.69
N TYR A 555 40.10 -15.57 -9.73
CA TYR A 555 41.07 -16.36 -10.46
C TYR A 555 40.48 -16.66 -11.85
N LYS A 556 41.15 -16.17 -12.90
CA LYS A 556 40.92 -16.65 -14.26
C LYS A 556 41.39 -18.09 -14.34
N THR A 557 40.51 -19.00 -14.74
CA THR A 557 40.90 -20.27 -15.38
C THR A 557 41.10 -20.05 -16.86
#